data_AF-H8G852-F1
#
_entry.id   AF-H8G852-F1
#
_cell.length_a   1.000
_cell.length_b   1.000
_cell.length_c   1.000
_cell.angle_alpha   90.00
_cell.angle_beta   90.00
_cell.angle_gamma   90.00
#
_symmetry.space_group_name_H-M   'P 1'
#
loop_
_entity.id
_entity.type
_entity.pdbx_description
1 polymer ?
#
loop_
_entity_poly.entity_id
_entity_poly.type
_entity_poly.pdbx_seq_one_letter_code
_entity_poly.pdbx_strand_id
1 'polypeptide(L)'
;MSTAPKATEITVTFDWGAGPFWVAIEGDPLPEEHSVEELAGLVPLSKDLVRSFAEWNDRMQRTFDADDPASSGIVDHAEKQRWIEDGRELTRRLRSEVDPSIRVEYNPPGKPSEVFD
;
A
#
# COMPACT_ATOMS: atom_id res chain seq x y z
N MET A 1 -8.28 25.51 -17.10
CA MET A 1 -7.20 24.49 -17.17
C MET A 1 -7.41 23.59 -15.96
N SER A 2 -7.89 22.36 -16.14
CA SER A 2 -7.92 21.41 -15.03
C SER A 2 -6.48 20.99 -14.76
N THR A 3 -5.97 21.32 -13.59
CA THR A 3 -4.81 20.67 -13.02
C THR A 3 -5.11 19.19 -12.85
N ALA A 4 -4.11 18.33 -13.10
CA ALA A 4 -4.22 16.91 -12.79
C ALA A 4 -4.54 16.74 -11.29
N PRO A 5 -5.33 15.72 -10.90
CA PRO A 5 -5.65 15.47 -9.50
C PRO A 5 -4.35 15.24 -8.71
N LYS A 6 -4.24 15.89 -7.54
CA LYS A 6 -3.08 15.78 -6.65
C LYS A 6 -3.43 14.86 -5.49
N ALA A 7 -2.61 13.84 -5.23
CA ALA A 7 -2.75 13.02 -4.02
C ALA A 7 -2.60 13.90 -2.77
N THR A 8 -3.47 13.68 -1.78
CA THR A 8 -3.42 14.33 -0.46
C THR A 8 -3.10 13.32 0.64
N GLU A 9 -3.47 12.06 0.44
CA GLU A 9 -3.25 10.96 1.37
C GLU A 9 -2.99 9.66 0.62
N ILE A 10 -2.04 8.86 1.10
CA ILE A 10 -1.78 7.50 0.63
C ILE A 10 -1.78 6.57 1.85
N THR A 11 -2.77 5.69 1.91
CA THR A 11 -2.82 4.62 2.90
C THR A 11 -2.36 3.31 2.25
N VAL A 12 -1.28 2.74 2.79
CA VAL A 12 -0.80 1.42 2.43
C VAL A 12 -1.55 0.38 3.25
N THR A 13 -2.29 -0.50 2.59
CA THR A 13 -2.98 -1.63 3.24
C THR A 13 -3.05 -2.80 2.27
N PHE A 14 -3.25 -3.99 2.81
CA PHE A 14 -3.52 -5.15 1.99
C PHE A 14 -5.02 -5.37 1.84
N ASP A 15 -5.46 -5.71 0.63
CA ASP A 15 -6.80 -6.20 0.33
C ASP A 15 -6.74 -7.27 -0.78
N TRP A 16 -7.61 -8.27 -0.70
CA TRP A 16 -7.60 -9.41 -1.62
C TRP A 16 -8.04 -8.99 -3.03
N GLY A 17 -7.22 -9.30 -4.04
CA GLY A 17 -7.50 -8.95 -5.42
C GLY A 17 -7.37 -7.47 -5.78
N ALA A 18 -6.86 -6.64 -4.86
CA ALA A 18 -6.63 -5.21 -5.04
C ALA A 18 -5.13 -4.84 -4.95
N GLY A 19 -4.81 -3.65 -5.42
CA GLY A 19 -3.56 -2.97 -5.19
C GLY A 19 -3.37 -2.55 -3.73
N PRO A 20 -2.13 -2.25 -3.31
CA PRO A 20 -1.82 -2.03 -1.91
C PRO A 20 -2.08 -0.60 -1.43
N PHE A 21 -2.67 0.27 -2.26
CA PHE A 21 -2.77 1.70 -1.99
C PHE A 21 -4.22 2.19 -2.03
N TRP A 22 -4.61 2.96 -1.02
CA TRP A 22 -5.83 3.76 -1.00
C TRP A 22 -5.45 5.23 -1.00
N VAL A 23 -5.83 5.95 -2.05
CA VAL A 23 -5.36 7.31 -2.28
C VAL A 23 -6.53 8.27 -2.28
N ALA A 24 -6.48 9.26 -1.40
CA ALA A 24 -7.36 10.42 -1.48
C ALA A 24 -6.71 11.51 -2.33
N ILE A 25 -7.51 12.22 -3.11
CA ILE A 25 -7.05 13.29 -3.99
C ILE A 25 -7.68 14.63 -3.62
N GLU A 26 -7.05 15.72 -4.03
CA GLU A 26 -7.59 17.06 -3.80
C GLU A 26 -8.96 17.21 -4.47
N GLY A 27 -9.96 17.62 -3.68
CA GLY A 27 -11.33 17.81 -4.14
C GLY A 27 -12.21 16.56 -4.05
N ASP A 28 -11.64 15.38 -3.77
CA ASP A 28 -12.39 14.15 -3.46
C ASP A 28 -11.81 13.46 -2.21
N PRO A 29 -12.49 13.57 -1.06
CA PRO A 29 -11.99 13.00 0.18
C PRO A 29 -12.17 11.48 0.26
N LEU A 30 -12.86 10.83 -0.69
CA LEU A 30 -13.04 9.38 -0.67
C LEU A 30 -11.80 8.70 -1.26
N PRO A 31 -11.04 7.89 -0.49
CA PRO A 31 -9.87 7.21 -1.03
C PRO A 31 -10.28 6.14 -2.05
N GLU A 32 -9.61 6.13 -3.20
CA GLU A 32 -9.76 5.08 -4.22
C GLU A 32 -8.60 4.09 -4.18
N GLU A 33 -8.86 2.86 -4.58
CA GLU A 33 -7.82 1.83 -4.70
C GLU A 33 -6.91 2.13 -5.90
N HIS A 34 -5.62 1.89 -5.73
CA HIS A 34 -4.62 2.00 -6.78
C HIS A 34 -3.65 0.82 -6.73
N SER A 35 -3.37 0.28 -7.92
CA SER A 35 -2.20 -0.55 -8.18
C SER A 35 -0.89 0.22 -8.03
N VAL A 36 0.22 -0.53 -8.04
CA VAL A 36 1.56 0.07 -7.94
C VAL A 36 1.88 0.92 -9.17
N GLU A 37 1.45 0.49 -10.34
CA GLU A 37 1.62 1.20 -11.60
C GLU A 37 0.80 2.50 -11.64
N GLU A 38 -0.44 2.48 -11.13
CA GLU A 38 -1.29 3.65 -11.06
C GLU A 38 -0.75 4.69 -10.08
N LEU A 39 -0.29 4.26 -8.89
CA LEU A 39 0.33 5.17 -7.93
C LEU A 39 1.60 5.83 -8.53
N ALA A 40 2.44 5.08 -9.24
CA ALA A 40 3.63 5.62 -9.89
C ALA A 40 3.31 6.61 -11.04
N GLY A 41 2.09 6.59 -11.57
CA GLY A 41 1.58 7.59 -12.50
C GLY A 41 1.10 8.87 -11.82
N LEU A 42 0.75 8.81 -10.53
CA LEU A 42 0.19 9.90 -9.75
C LEU A 42 1.27 10.66 -8.94
N VAL A 43 2.26 9.95 -8.40
CA VAL A 43 3.35 10.51 -7.60
C VAL A 43 4.71 9.98 -8.08
N PRO A 44 5.80 10.77 -7.96
CA PRO A 44 7.12 10.33 -8.40
C PRO A 44 7.65 9.24 -7.48
N LEU A 45 7.78 8.01 -8.00
CA LEU A 45 8.37 6.88 -7.27
C LEU A 45 9.54 6.28 -8.03
N SER A 46 10.51 5.76 -7.28
CA SER A 46 11.61 4.97 -7.82
C SER A 46 11.10 3.62 -8.34
N LYS A 47 11.68 3.15 -9.45
CA LYS A 47 11.35 1.83 -10.01
C LYS A 47 11.60 0.70 -9.02
N ASP A 48 12.60 0.87 -8.15
CA ASP A 48 12.91 -0.13 -7.12
C ASP A 48 11.83 -0.17 -6.03
N LEU A 49 11.29 0.98 -5.61
CA LEU A 49 10.18 1.00 -4.64
C LEU A 49 8.90 0.40 -5.23
N VAL A 50 8.57 0.74 -6.48
CA VAL A 50 7.46 0.14 -7.23
C VAL A 50 7.61 -1.39 -7.25
N ARG A 51 8.76 -1.92 -7.68
CA ARG A 51 9.00 -3.37 -7.69
C ARG A 51 8.86 -3.99 -6.30
N SER A 52 9.39 -3.36 -5.26
CA SER A 52 9.31 -3.90 -3.90
C SER A 52 7.87 -3.97 -3.37
N PHE A 53 7.02 -2.99 -3.64
CA PHE A 53 5.60 -3.05 -3.27
C PHE A 53 4.84 -4.11 -4.06
N ALA A 54 5.12 -4.26 -5.35
CA ALA A 54 4.53 -5.32 -6.16
C ALA A 54 4.88 -6.70 -5.59
N GLU A 55 6.15 -6.95 -5.28
CA GLU A 55 6.60 -8.20 -4.65
C GLU A 55 5.97 -8.42 -3.27
N TRP A 56 5.85 -7.37 -2.46
CA TRP A 56 5.22 -7.43 -1.13
C TRP A 56 3.73 -7.79 -1.21
N ASN A 57 2.98 -7.14 -2.10
CA ASN A 57 1.56 -7.43 -2.31
C ASN A 57 1.36 -8.86 -2.83
N ASP A 58 2.11 -9.23 -3.88
CA ASP A 58 2.07 -10.55 -4.49
C ASP A 58 2.33 -11.69 -3.51
N ARG A 59 3.27 -11.50 -2.57
CA ARG A 59 3.57 -12.50 -1.55
C ARG A 59 2.33 -12.88 -0.73
N MET A 60 1.50 -11.91 -0.36
CA MET A 60 0.25 -12.19 0.36
C MET A 60 -0.84 -12.68 -0.60
N GLN A 61 -1.01 -12.06 -1.77
CA GLN A 61 -2.04 -12.45 -2.75
C GLN A 61 -1.92 -13.93 -3.17
N ARG A 62 -0.70 -14.46 -3.30
CA ARG A 62 -0.45 -15.87 -3.65
C ARG A 62 -0.87 -16.88 -2.57
N THR A 63 -1.17 -16.42 -1.37
CA THR A 63 -1.69 -17.25 -0.28
C THR A 63 -3.22 -17.33 -0.27
N PHE A 64 -3.89 -16.71 -1.25
CA PHE A 64 -5.33 -16.82 -1.42
C PHE A 64 -5.70 -18.26 -1.81
N ASP A 65 -6.60 -18.85 -1.04
CA ASP A 65 -7.24 -20.13 -1.32
C ASP A 65 -8.70 -19.85 -1.70
N ALA A 66 -9.05 -20.09 -2.96
CA ALA A 66 -10.40 -19.85 -3.46
C ALA A 66 -11.42 -20.89 -2.97
N ASP A 67 -10.94 -22.10 -2.61
CA ASP A 67 -11.79 -23.18 -2.10
C ASP A 67 -12.02 -23.01 -0.59
N ASP A 68 -11.07 -22.40 0.14
CA ASP A 68 -11.22 -22.00 1.54
C ASP A 68 -10.67 -20.59 1.82
N PRO A 69 -11.43 -19.53 1.47
CA PRO A 69 -11.00 -18.15 1.70
C PRO A 69 -10.73 -17.80 3.16
N ALA A 70 -11.34 -18.50 4.11
CA ALA A 70 -11.14 -18.28 5.54
C ALA A 70 -9.75 -18.73 6.03
N SER A 71 -9.15 -19.70 5.32
CA SER A 71 -7.80 -20.19 5.60
C SER A 71 -6.71 -19.47 4.78
N SER A 72 -7.08 -18.49 3.95
CA SER A 72 -6.14 -17.67 3.19
C SER A 72 -5.20 -16.87 4.10
N GLY A 73 -4.01 -16.56 3.58
CA GLY A 73 -3.00 -15.79 4.29
C GLY A 73 -1.78 -16.61 4.72
N ILE A 74 -0.74 -15.91 5.15
CA ILE A 74 0.48 -16.53 5.67
C ILE A 74 0.19 -17.24 7.01
N VAL A 75 0.32 -18.57 7.01
CA VAL A 75 0.06 -19.44 8.18
C VAL A 75 1.16 -19.31 9.24
N ASP A 76 2.43 -19.27 8.82
CA ASP A 76 3.55 -19.14 9.75
C ASP A 76 3.56 -17.75 10.40
N HIS A 77 3.48 -17.72 11.74
CA HIS A 77 3.39 -16.46 12.46
C HIS A 77 4.64 -15.59 12.27
N ALA A 78 5.83 -16.19 12.23
CA ALA A 78 7.07 -15.44 12.05
C ALA A 78 7.18 -14.84 10.64
N GLU A 79 6.76 -15.58 9.61
CA GLU A 79 6.65 -15.08 8.24
C GLU A 79 5.60 -13.97 8.12
N LYS A 80 4.45 -14.11 8.78
CA LYS A 80 3.43 -13.05 8.81
C LYS A 80 3.96 -11.77 9.46
N GLN A 81 4.67 -11.86 10.59
CA GLN A 81 5.28 -10.68 11.21
C GLN A 81 6.34 -10.07 10.30
N ARG A 82 7.18 -10.87 9.64
CA ARG A 82 8.16 -10.37 8.65
C ARG A 82 7.47 -9.62 7.50
N TRP A 83 6.39 -10.16 6.95
CA TRP A 83 5.64 -9.47 5.89
C TRP A 83 5.04 -8.13 6.37
N ILE A 84 4.59 -8.04 7.63
CA ILE A 84 4.13 -6.76 8.22
C ILE A 84 5.30 -5.77 8.37
N GLU A 85 6.45 -6.23 8.85
CA GLU A 85 7.66 -5.40 9.01
C GLU A 85 8.19 -4.92 7.66
N ASP A 86 8.18 -5.77 6.64
CA ASP A 86 8.53 -5.42 5.25
C ASP A 86 7.61 -4.30 4.74
N GLY A 87 6.29 -4.44 4.92
CA GLY A 87 5.31 -3.42 4.51
C GLY A 87 5.56 -2.08 5.20
N ARG A 88 5.86 -2.11 6.50
CA ARG A 88 6.22 -0.91 7.27
C ARG A 88 7.46 -0.21 6.74
N GLU A 89 8.51 -0.96 6.40
CA GLU A 89 9.74 -0.39 5.85
C GLU A 89 9.52 0.19 4.44
N LEU A 90 8.72 -0.47 3.61
CA LEU A 90 8.32 0.06 2.32
C LEU A 90 7.51 1.36 2.45
N THR A 91 6.59 1.46 3.41
CA THR A 91 5.85 2.69 3.67
C THR A 91 6.75 3.82 4.16
N ARG A 92 7.77 3.53 4.97
CA ARG A 92 8.78 4.52 5.35
C ARG A 92 9.54 5.06 4.13
N ARG A 93 9.91 4.18 3.21
CA ARG A 93 10.55 4.56 1.94
C ARG A 93 9.61 5.39 1.07
N LEU A 94 8.35 4.98 0.93
CA LEU A 94 7.31 5.74 0.23
C LEU A 94 7.23 7.17 0.76
N ARG A 95 7.12 7.34 2.08
CA ARG A 95 7.10 8.65 2.72
C ARG A 95 8.28 9.53 2.31
N SER A 96 9.48 8.95 2.18
CA SER A 96 10.68 9.69 1.78
C SER A 96 10.74 10.10 0.30
N GLU A 97 9.96 9.44 -0.56
CA GLU A 97 9.96 9.68 -2.02
C GLU A 97 8.84 10.63 -2.47
N VAL A 98 7.72 10.69 -1.73
CA VAL A 98 6.57 11.54 -2.08
C VAL A 98 6.67 12.97 -1.54
N ASP A 99 5.85 13.87 -2.10
CA ASP A 99 5.74 15.27 -1.64
C ASP A 99 5.45 15.32 -0.12
N PRO A 100 6.18 16.12 0.67
CA PRO A 100 5.94 16.27 2.11
C PRO A 100 4.55 16.71 2.52
N SER A 101 3.74 17.27 1.60
CA SER A 101 2.34 17.60 1.88
C SER A 101 1.41 16.39 1.89
N ILE A 102 1.85 15.23 1.40
CA ILE A 102 1.04 14.02 1.31
C ILE A 102 1.13 13.27 2.63
N ARG A 103 -0.03 13.01 3.25
CA ARG A 103 -0.13 12.16 4.43
C ARG A 103 0.11 10.71 4.00
N VAL A 104 1.04 10.02 4.66
CA VAL A 104 1.32 8.60 4.39
C VAL A 104 1.01 7.77 5.63
N GLU A 105 0.16 6.77 5.46
CA GLU A 105 -0.28 5.84 6.52
C GLU A 105 0.01 4.39 6.12
N TYR A 106 0.32 3.55 7.10
CA TYR A 106 0.32 2.09 6.96
C TYR A 106 -0.76 1.49 7.85
N ASN A 107 -1.62 0.64 7.29
CA ASN A 107 -2.65 -0.11 8.00
C ASN A 107 -2.33 -1.62 7.96
N PRO A 108 -1.53 -2.12 8.92
CA PRO A 108 -1.23 -3.54 9.02
C PRO A 108 -2.41 -4.38 9.54
N PRO A 109 -2.61 -5.61 9.04
CA PRO A 109 -3.72 -6.46 9.47
C PRO A 109 -3.62 -6.81 10.95
N GLY A 110 -4.69 -6.56 11.71
CA GLY A 110 -4.80 -6.88 13.13
C GLY A 110 -3.92 -6.02 14.04
N LYS A 111 -3.44 -4.88 13.56
CA LYS A 111 -2.63 -3.91 14.32
C LYS A 111 -3.18 -2.49 14.09
N PRO A 112 -2.89 -1.53 14.98
CA PRO A 112 -3.26 -0.13 14.75
C PRO A 112 -2.52 0.45 13.54
N SER A 113 -3.18 1.39 12.84
CA SER A 113 -2.56 2.20 11.80
C SER A 113 -1.37 3.01 12.32
N GLU A 114 -0.44 3.31 11.40
CA GLU A 114 0.77 4.08 11.66
C GLU A 114 0.93 5.20 10.64
N VAL A 115 1.04 6.42 11.11
CA VAL A 115 1.32 7.59 10.27
C VAL A 115 2.82 7.83 10.20
N PHE A 116 3.32 8.15 9.01
CA PHE A 116 4.72 8.43 8.75
C PHE A 116 4.87 9.92 8.44
N ASP A 117 5.67 10.62 9.26
CA ASP A 117 5.98 12.05 9.12
C ASP A 117 7.20 12.30 8.21
#